data_AF-A0A820CUL1-F1
#
_entry.id   AF-A0A820CUL1-F1
#
_cell.length_a   1.000
_cell.length_b   1.000
_cell.length_c   1.000
_cell.angle_alpha   90.00
_cell.angle_beta   90.00
_cell.angle_gamma   90.00
#
_symmetry.space_group_name_H-M   'P 1'
#
loop_
_entity.id
_entity.type
_entity.pdbx_description
1 polymer ?
#
loop_
_entity_poly.entity_id
_entity_poly.type
_entity_poly.pdbx_seq_one_letter_code
_entity_poly.pdbx_strand_id
1 'polypeptide(L)'
;MHPPKPWSKTIEPTSYEQIYRFVEQALDECSNLIDHAEADYYQGSVTSINQSTNRPLSVVALQAWSQPLNQLREARLLHDIRNGKAIRELLSDASIGALYGPVTDEGVALMKRVLDKTTEQLYATIPMLINKIADSMNLMEQYFLSFYEIEHIQDIIQNKRKEKLPDDYLETAYTYEKSRWLHIFDVNKSLKNLREMPQRTEDTKGIALSTLSKESQELASRTDCTSLSYLFALPECYYEARRTLHSLRTWLDEDAKYNDFIQTSLKLLEEKYVEAKKAFEIHKSQLSQVEHRAESFRSQLKKLENENAINEKKYDEFETRLNIKEREYISKRLTHEVYEEQLQKLLKQSHDEQDSIGHNLAVGRFQQDIKQLSRELPKLKSQVEAFQTRINLFQKRKDELIEMRIESKKLDKEIQVVLEDKILKENYFNRIQHCRDIMRDIYKCRKTNDLPQKIFYDLPVHNKHSGENEEGKIEVKQFQKLFDCRESFSWKIYLHV
;
A
#
# COMPACT_ATOMS: atom_id res chain seq x y z
N MET A 1 14.73 -41.33 -23.73
CA MET A 1 14.48 -40.38 -22.62
C MET A 1 13.52 -41.05 -21.66
N HIS A 2 13.94 -41.31 -20.41
CA HIS A 2 13.03 -41.85 -19.41
C HIS A 2 12.02 -40.76 -19.01
N PRO A 3 10.73 -41.09 -18.80
CA PRO A 3 9.79 -40.14 -18.21
C PRO A 3 10.35 -39.69 -16.84
N PRO A 4 10.21 -38.41 -16.48
CA PRO A 4 10.62 -37.96 -15.16
C PRO A 4 9.81 -38.74 -14.13
N LYS A 5 10.50 -39.22 -13.10
CA LYS A 5 9.81 -39.79 -11.94
C LYS A 5 8.94 -38.68 -11.33
N PRO A 6 7.68 -38.97 -10.93
CA PRO A 6 6.86 -38.00 -10.22
C PRO A 6 7.60 -37.51 -8.98
N TRP A 7 7.54 -36.21 -8.71
CA TRP A 7 8.18 -35.57 -7.56
C TRP A 7 7.55 -36.12 -6.28
N SER A 8 8.25 -37.06 -5.66
CA SER A 8 7.93 -37.50 -4.31
C SER A 8 8.70 -36.63 -3.33
N LYS A 9 8.25 -36.56 -2.07
CA LYS A 9 9.00 -35.96 -0.94
C LYS A 9 10.42 -36.54 -0.72
N THR A 10 10.93 -37.39 -1.61
CA THR A 10 12.26 -37.98 -1.55
C THR A 10 13.27 -37.35 -2.51
N ILE A 11 12.84 -36.52 -3.46
CA ILE A 11 13.75 -35.80 -4.37
C ILE A 11 13.86 -34.36 -3.87
N GLU A 12 15.05 -34.03 -3.36
CA GLU A 12 15.37 -32.69 -2.86
C GLU A 12 15.48 -31.70 -4.05
N PRO A 13 14.79 -30.54 -3.98
CA PRO A 13 14.94 -29.49 -5.00
C PRO A 13 16.25 -28.74 -4.80
N THR A 14 17.04 -28.67 -5.86
CA THR A 14 18.32 -27.96 -5.86
C THR A 14 18.19 -26.49 -6.27
N SER A 15 17.08 -26.10 -6.90
CA SER A 15 16.80 -24.73 -7.34
C SER A 15 15.32 -24.49 -7.68
N TYR A 16 14.90 -23.22 -7.74
CA TYR A 16 13.58 -22.82 -8.25
C TYR A 16 13.38 -23.18 -9.73
N GLU A 17 14.42 -23.06 -10.55
CA GLU A 17 14.38 -23.44 -11.97
C GLU A 17 14.00 -24.92 -12.16
N GLN A 18 14.51 -25.80 -11.29
CA GLN A 18 14.13 -27.22 -11.29
C GLN A 18 12.66 -27.41 -10.95
N ILE A 19 12.13 -26.64 -9.99
CA ILE A 19 10.72 -26.69 -9.58
C ILE A 19 9.83 -26.20 -10.72
N TYR A 20 10.16 -25.07 -11.37
CA TYR A 20 9.39 -24.53 -12.48
C TYR A 20 9.28 -25.52 -13.63
N ARG A 21 10.40 -26.11 -14.07
CA ARG A 21 10.39 -27.11 -15.14
C ARG A 21 9.58 -28.36 -14.78
N PHE A 22 9.65 -28.80 -13.52
CA PHE A 22 8.87 -29.94 -13.07
C PHE A 22 7.36 -29.63 -13.11
N VAL A 23 6.95 -28.48 -12.60
CA VAL A 23 5.54 -28.04 -12.64
C VAL A 23 5.07 -27.91 -14.08
N GLU A 24 5.83 -27.23 -14.94
CA GLU A 24 5.51 -27.06 -16.36
C GLU A 24 5.28 -28.40 -17.05
N GLN A 25 6.20 -29.36 -16.85
CA GLN A 25 6.07 -30.69 -17.39
C GLN A 25 4.86 -31.46 -16.85
N ALA A 26 4.58 -31.36 -15.55
CA ALA A 26 3.40 -31.99 -14.95
C ALA A 26 2.10 -31.43 -15.54
N LEU A 27 2.04 -30.12 -15.79
CA LEU A 27 0.89 -29.46 -16.42
C LEU A 27 0.74 -29.87 -17.90
N ASP A 28 1.85 -30.02 -18.64
CA ASP A 28 1.84 -30.53 -20.01
C ASP A 28 1.36 -31.99 -20.08
N GLU A 29 1.80 -32.84 -19.15
CA GLU A 29 1.29 -34.22 -19.04
C GLU A 29 -0.22 -34.25 -18.77
N CYS A 30 -0.72 -33.36 -17.91
CA CYS A 30 -2.16 -33.25 -17.66
C CYS A 30 -2.92 -32.79 -18.90
N SER A 31 -2.39 -31.79 -19.63
CA SER A 31 -2.99 -31.31 -20.88
C SER A 31 -3.07 -32.43 -21.91
N ASN A 32 -1.98 -33.16 -22.10
CA ASN A 32 -1.94 -34.31 -23.01
C ASN A 32 -2.95 -35.39 -22.59
N LEU A 33 -3.04 -35.71 -21.29
CA LEU A 33 -4.00 -36.69 -20.78
C LEU A 33 -5.44 -36.28 -21.10
N ILE A 34 -5.78 -34.99 -20.94
CA ILE A 34 -7.10 -34.46 -21.29
C ILE A 34 -7.36 -34.64 -22.79
N ASP A 35 -6.42 -34.24 -23.64
CA ASP A 35 -6.60 -34.31 -25.09
C ASP A 35 -6.77 -35.75 -25.59
N HIS A 36 -6.03 -36.70 -25.02
CA HIS A 36 -6.17 -38.12 -25.35
C HIS A 36 -7.51 -38.70 -24.85
N ALA A 37 -7.92 -38.36 -23.62
CA ALA A 37 -9.16 -38.86 -23.05
C ALA A 37 -10.40 -38.30 -23.76
N GLU A 38 -10.36 -37.02 -24.16
CA GLU A 38 -11.41 -36.40 -24.95
C GLU A 38 -11.45 -36.97 -26.38
N ALA A 39 -10.30 -37.20 -27.01
CA ALA A 39 -10.24 -37.86 -28.30
C ALA A 39 -10.81 -39.28 -28.24
N ASP A 40 -10.44 -40.10 -27.25
CA ASP A 40 -11.00 -41.45 -27.04
C ASP A 40 -12.52 -41.43 -26.84
N TYR A 41 -13.04 -40.43 -26.12
CA TYR A 41 -14.48 -40.28 -25.91
C TYR A 41 -15.23 -40.05 -27.23
N TYR A 42 -14.70 -39.21 -28.13
CA TYR A 42 -15.38 -38.82 -29.37
C TYR A 42 -15.03 -39.66 -30.61
N GLN A 43 -13.83 -40.25 -30.70
CA GLN A 43 -13.33 -40.90 -31.92
C GLN A 43 -13.95 -42.28 -32.19
N GLY A 44 -14.54 -42.95 -31.20
CA GLY A 44 -15.15 -44.28 -31.37
C GLY A 44 -16.32 -44.34 -32.37
N SER A 45 -16.84 -43.21 -32.84
CA SER A 45 -18.10 -43.11 -33.60
C SER A 45 -17.95 -42.51 -35.00
N VAL A 46 -16.75 -42.07 -35.40
CA VAL A 46 -16.53 -41.32 -36.65
C VAL A 46 -15.74 -42.16 -37.65
N THR A 47 -16.33 -43.28 -38.12
CA THR A 47 -15.70 -44.10 -39.17
C THR A 47 -15.78 -43.50 -40.57
N SER A 48 -16.46 -42.36 -40.78
CA SER A 48 -16.70 -41.87 -42.16
C SER A 48 -17.13 -40.41 -42.31
N ILE A 49 -16.79 -39.51 -41.37
CA ILE A 49 -16.96 -38.06 -41.61
C ILE A 49 -15.65 -37.51 -42.14
N ASN A 50 -15.63 -37.16 -43.43
CA ASN A 50 -14.52 -36.48 -44.10
C ASN A 50 -13.95 -35.37 -43.21
N GLN A 51 -12.65 -35.47 -42.91
CA GLN A 51 -11.84 -34.51 -42.14
C GLN A 51 -11.68 -33.13 -42.83
N SER A 52 -12.68 -32.69 -43.62
CA SER A 52 -12.69 -31.42 -44.34
C SER A 52 -13.41 -30.29 -43.59
N THR A 53 -13.95 -30.56 -42.40
CA THR A 53 -14.64 -29.53 -41.61
C THR A 53 -13.69 -28.91 -40.59
N ASN A 54 -13.54 -27.58 -40.61
CA ASN A 54 -12.77 -26.79 -39.61
C ASN A 54 -13.43 -26.79 -38.21
N ARG A 55 -14.31 -27.75 -37.90
CA ARG A 55 -15.09 -27.79 -36.66
C ARG A 55 -14.39 -28.66 -35.61
N PRO A 56 -14.48 -28.32 -34.31
CA PRO A 56 -13.95 -29.16 -33.24
C PRO A 56 -14.56 -30.57 -33.28
N LEU A 57 -13.75 -31.59 -32.96
CA LEU A 57 -14.16 -33.00 -32.91
C LEU A 57 -15.40 -33.22 -32.03
N SER A 58 -15.49 -32.51 -30.90
CA SER A 58 -16.63 -32.54 -29.99
C SER A 58 -17.93 -32.10 -30.65
N VAL A 59 -17.92 -31.05 -31.47
CA VAL A 59 -19.10 -30.55 -32.18
C VAL A 59 -19.57 -31.57 -33.22
N VAL A 60 -18.65 -32.13 -34.00
CA VAL A 60 -18.95 -33.10 -35.06
C VAL A 60 -19.53 -34.38 -34.46
N ALA A 61 -18.91 -34.90 -33.40
CA ALA A 61 -19.38 -36.10 -32.73
C ALA A 61 -20.75 -35.89 -32.07
N LEU A 62 -20.95 -34.79 -31.32
CA LEU A 62 -22.24 -34.52 -30.67
C LEU A 62 -23.38 -34.29 -31.68
N GLN A 63 -23.11 -33.65 -32.82
CA GLN A 63 -24.10 -33.52 -33.90
C GLN A 63 -24.45 -34.87 -34.53
N ALA A 64 -23.48 -35.76 -34.71
CA ALA A 64 -23.74 -37.12 -35.20
C ALA A 64 -24.51 -37.96 -34.17
N TRP A 65 -24.30 -37.72 -32.87
CA TRP A 65 -24.96 -38.46 -31.80
C TRP A 65 -26.36 -37.95 -31.49
N SER A 66 -26.66 -36.67 -31.73
CA SER A 66 -27.91 -36.04 -31.28
C SER A 66 -29.13 -36.73 -31.85
N GLN A 67 -29.17 -36.99 -33.16
CA GLN A 67 -30.32 -37.61 -33.83
C GLN A 67 -30.65 -39.02 -33.29
N PRO A 68 -29.74 -40.02 -33.32
CA PRO A 68 -30.05 -41.36 -32.84
C PRO A 68 -30.36 -41.40 -31.34
N LEU A 69 -29.74 -40.54 -30.53
CA LEU A 69 -30.00 -40.50 -29.08
C LEU A 69 -31.31 -39.78 -28.74
N ASN A 70 -31.69 -38.73 -29.48
CA ASN A 70 -32.99 -38.06 -29.32
C ASN A 70 -34.15 -38.98 -29.73
N GLN A 71 -34.00 -39.76 -30.80
CA GLN A 71 -34.98 -40.78 -31.19
C GLN A 71 -35.20 -41.81 -30.08
N LEU A 72 -34.11 -42.30 -29.48
CA LEU A 72 -34.19 -43.25 -28.37
C LEU A 72 -34.86 -42.63 -27.14
N ARG A 73 -34.52 -41.39 -26.79
CA ARG A 73 -35.18 -40.62 -25.72
C ARG A 73 -36.68 -40.48 -25.96
N GLU A 74 -37.08 -40.10 -27.17
CA GLU A 74 -38.48 -39.89 -27.57
C GLU A 74 -39.27 -41.20 -27.57
N ALA A 75 -38.64 -42.31 -27.94
CA ALA A 75 -39.26 -43.63 -27.90
C ALA A 75 -39.66 -44.07 -26.48
N ARG A 76 -39.05 -43.48 -25.45
CA ARG A 76 -39.44 -43.67 -24.04
C ARG A 76 -40.25 -42.51 -23.46
N LEU A 77 -40.62 -41.52 -24.28
CA LEU A 77 -41.33 -40.31 -23.89
C LEU A 77 -40.62 -39.53 -22.76
N LEU A 78 -39.29 -39.59 -22.73
CA LEU A 78 -38.51 -38.85 -21.74
C LEU A 78 -38.38 -37.38 -22.14
N HIS A 79 -38.64 -36.48 -21.20
CA HIS A 79 -38.38 -35.05 -21.38
C HIS A 79 -36.87 -34.80 -21.53
N ASP A 80 -36.05 -35.41 -20.67
CA ASP A 80 -34.60 -35.32 -20.70
C ASP A 80 -33.89 -36.57 -20.17
N ILE A 81 -32.59 -36.64 -20.47
CA ILE A 81 -31.67 -37.67 -19.97
C ILE A 81 -30.58 -36.97 -19.15
N ARG A 82 -30.71 -37.04 -17.82
CA ARG A 82 -29.85 -36.32 -16.87
C ARG A 82 -28.87 -37.20 -16.10
N ASN A 83 -29.12 -38.51 -16.00
CA ASN A 83 -28.30 -39.42 -15.19
C ASN A 83 -28.14 -40.78 -15.87
N GLY A 84 -27.15 -41.55 -15.39
CA GLY A 84 -26.84 -42.87 -15.92
C GLY A 84 -27.93 -43.90 -15.62
N LYS A 85 -28.75 -43.69 -14.58
CA LYS A 85 -29.90 -44.55 -14.26
C LYS A 85 -30.96 -44.49 -15.37
N ALA A 86 -31.33 -43.29 -15.82
CA ALA A 86 -32.28 -43.11 -16.91
C ALA A 86 -31.80 -43.80 -18.19
N ILE A 87 -30.49 -43.75 -18.47
CA ILE A 87 -29.89 -44.45 -19.62
C ILE A 87 -29.96 -45.97 -19.45
N ARG A 88 -29.58 -46.50 -18.28
CA ARG A 88 -29.63 -47.96 -18.02
C ARG A 88 -31.05 -48.52 -18.18
N GLU A 89 -32.04 -47.82 -17.65
CA GLU A 89 -33.43 -48.22 -17.80
C GLU A 89 -33.92 -48.12 -19.26
N LEU A 90 -33.53 -47.06 -19.99
CA LEU A 90 -33.82 -46.90 -21.42
C LEU A 90 -33.23 -48.06 -22.26
N LEU A 91 -32.00 -48.47 -21.96
CA LEU A 91 -31.35 -49.63 -22.60
C LEU A 91 -32.03 -50.95 -22.24
N SER A 92 -32.52 -51.09 -21.00
CA SER A 92 -33.30 -52.25 -20.58
C SER A 92 -34.61 -52.34 -21.35
N ASP A 93 -35.36 -51.24 -21.44
CA ASP A 93 -36.64 -51.16 -22.17
C ASP A 93 -36.45 -51.44 -23.67
N ALA A 94 -35.34 -50.96 -24.25
CA ALA A 94 -34.95 -51.30 -25.63
C ALA A 94 -34.75 -52.81 -25.82
N SER A 95 -34.06 -53.47 -24.89
CA SER A 95 -33.73 -54.90 -24.99
C SER A 95 -34.95 -55.84 -24.92
N ILE A 96 -36.02 -55.41 -24.24
CA ILE A 96 -37.27 -56.17 -24.11
C ILE A 96 -38.35 -55.72 -25.12
N GLY A 97 -38.03 -54.76 -26.00
CA GLY A 97 -38.97 -54.25 -27.00
C GLY A 97 -40.11 -53.39 -26.44
N ALA A 98 -39.91 -52.74 -25.29
CA ALA A 98 -40.93 -51.94 -24.60
C ALA A 98 -40.96 -50.45 -25.03
N LEU A 99 -40.16 -50.07 -26.03
CA LEU A 99 -40.07 -48.69 -26.52
C LEU A 99 -41.12 -48.40 -27.61
N TYR A 100 -41.59 -47.15 -27.65
CA TYR A 100 -42.55 -46.68 -28.64
C TYR A 100 -41.84 -46.21 -29.92
N GLY A 101 -42.22 -46.76 -31.08
CA GLY A 101 -41.71 -46.32 -32.37
C GLY A 101 -40.38 -46.97 -32.81
N PRO A 102 -39.85 -46.60 -33.98
CA PRO A 102 -38.67 -47.23 -34.55
C PRO A 102 -37.41 -46.81 -33.78
N VAL A 103 -36.77 -47.76 -33.11
CA VAL A 103 -35.47 -47.61 -32.47
C VAL A 103 -34.43 -48.33 -33.31
N THR A 104 -33.33 -47.64 -33.65
CA THR A 104 -32.23 -48.27 -34.39
C THR A 104 -31.27 -48.97 -33.43
N ASP A 105 -30.75 -50.13 -33.84
CA ASP A 105 -29.68 -50.83 -33.11
C ASP A 105 -28.45 -49.93 -32.91
N GLU A 106 -28.21 -49.02 -33.87
CA GLU A 106 -27.17 -48.00 -33.82
C GLU A 106 -27.35 -47.03 -32.64
N GLY A 107 -28.57 -46.54 -32.39
CA GLY A 107 -28.85 -45.63 -31.27
C GLY A 107 -28.69 -46.31 -29.91
N VAL A 108 -29.12 -47.56 -29.79
CA VAL A 108 -28.94 -48.38 -28.57
C VAL A 108 -27.45 -48.64 -28.32
N ALA A 109 -26.69 -49.04 -29.36
CA ALA A 109 -25.26 -49.27 -29.26
C ALA A 109 -24.49 -47.99 -28.89
N LEU A 110 -24.86 -46.85 -29.48
CA LEU A 110 -24.25 -45.56 -29.18
C LEU A 110 -24.54 -45.12 -27.75
N MET A 111 -25.78 -45.23 -27.29
CA MET A 111 -26.16 -44.86 -25.92
C MET A 111 -25.44 -45.73 -24.87
N LYS A 112 -25.32 -47.04 -25.13
CA LYS A 112 -24.54 -47.94 -24.28
C LYS A 112 -23.07 -47.54 -24.23
N ARG A 113 -22.46 -47.22 -25.38
CA ARG A 113 -21.07 -46.75 -25.46
C ARG A 113 -20.85 -45.47 -24.67
N VAL A 114 -21.74 -44.49 -24.81
CA VAL A 114 -21.70 -43.22 -24.06
C VAL A 114 -21.73 -43.51 -22.56
N LEU A 115 -22.64 -44.38 -22.10
CA LEU A 115 -22.74 -44.77 -20.69
C LEU A 115 -21.45 -45.44 -20.20
N ASP A 116 -20.95 -46.42 -20.94
CA ASP A 116 -19.76 -47.20 -20.58
C ASP A 116 -18.52 -46.28 -20.51
N LYS A 117 -18.29 -45.45 -21.53
CA LYS A 117 -17.16 -44.50 -21.59
C LYS A 117 -17.26 -43.39 -20.54
N THR A 118 -18.47 -42.87 -20.31
CA THR A 118 -18.70 -41.86 -19.26
C THR A 118 -18.38 -42.43 -17.89
N THR A 119 -18.85 -43.65 -17.61
CA THR A 119 -18.58 -44.33 -16.34
C THR A 119 -17.08 -44.64 -16.19
N GLU A 120 -16.46 -45.23 -17.20
CA GLU A 120 -15.03 -45.54 -17.20
C GLU A 120 -14.18 -44.29 -16.90
N GLN A 121 -14.38 -43.22 -17.66
CA GLN A 121 -13.55 -42.03 -17.53
C GLN A 121 -13.84 -41.24 -16.24
N LEU A 122 -15.10 -41.16 -15.77
CA LEU A 122 -15.44 -40.49 -14.51
C LEU A 122 -14.87 -41.20 -13.28
N TYR A 123 -14.73 -42.52 -13.31
CA TYR A 123 -14.22 -43.30 -12.17
C TYR A 123 -12.74 -43.67 -12.25
N ALA A 124 -12.13 -43.64 -13.44
CA ALA A 124 -10.71 -43.92 -13.62
C ALA A 124 -9.90 -42.67 -14.01
N THR A 125 -10.22 -42.07 -15.16
CA THR A 125 -9.41 -41.00 -15.75
C THR A 125 -9.50 -39.68 -14.98
N ILE A 126 -10.72 -39.23 -14.63
CA ILE A 126 -10.93 -37.95 -13.95
C ILE A 126 -10.29 -37.94 -12.55
N PRO A 127 -10.41 -38.98 -11.70
CA PRO A 127 -9.70 -39.03 -10.41
C PRO A 127 -8.18 -38.97 -10.57
N MET A 128 -7.61 -39.66 -11.57
CA MET A 128 -6.17 -39.58 -11.85
C MET A 128 -5.74 -38.16 -12.23
N LEU A 129 -6.53 -37.47 -13.06
CA LEU A 129 -6.29 -36.09 -13.45
C LEU A 129 -6.38 -35.13 -12.25
N ILE A 130 -7.41 -35.28 -11.41
CA ILE A 130 -7.57 -34.51 -10.17
C ILE A 130 -6.34 -34.66 -9.27
N ASN A 131 -5.82 -35.88 -9.11
CA ASN A 131 -4.63 -36.12 -8.28
C ASN A 131 -3.39 -35.42 -8.87
N LYS A 132 -3.12 -35.56 -10.17
CA LYS A 132 -1.98 -34.89 -10.82
C LYS A 132 -2.06 -33.35 -10.72
N ILE A 133 -3.25 -32.79 -10.91
CA ILE A 133 -3.47 -31.34 -10.78
C ILE A 133 -3.29 -30.90 -9.32
N ALA A 134 -3.85 -31.65 -8.36
CA ALA A 134 -3.71 -31.36 -6.94
C ALA A 134 -2.26 -31.45 -6.47
N ASP A 135 -1.49 -32.43 -6.96
CA ASP A 135 -0.06 -32.57 -6.66
C ASP A 135 0.74 -31.36 -7.18
N SER A 136 0.43 -30.92 -8.40
CA SER A 136 1.05 -29.73 -9.00
C SER A 136 0.72 -28.47 -8.21
N MET A 137 -0.56 -28.29 -7.84
CA MET A 137 -1.01 -27.18 -7.00
C MET A 137 -0.32 -27.19 -5.63
N ASN A 138 -0.26 -28.34 -4.95
CA ASN A 138 0.38 -28.47 -3.64
C ASN A 138 1.86 -28.09 -3.70
N LEU A 139 2.55 -28.49 -4.78
CA LEU A 139 3.94 -28.13 -5.00
C LEU A 139 4.09 -26.62 -5.20
N MET A 140 3.25 -26.02 -6.04
CA MET A 140 3.24 -24.56 -6.24
C MET A 140 2.95 -23.82 -4.94
N GLU A 141 1.95 -24.24 -4.16
CA GLU A 141 1.61 -23.63 -2.87
C GLU A 141 2.77 -23.68 -1.87
N GLN A 142 3.52 -24.78 -1.86
CA GLN A 142 4.69 -24.98 -1.00
C GLN A 142 5.86 -24.06 -1.36
N TYR A 143 6.14 -23.86 -2.65
CA TYR A 143 7.37 -23.18 -3.09
C TYR A 143 7.15 -21.75 -3.62
N PHE A 144 5.99 -21.42 -4.17
CA PHE A 144 5.70 -20.12 -4.81
C PHE A 144 5.20 -19.14 -3.76
N LEU A 145 6.11 -18.74 -2.87
CA LEU A 145 5.84 -17.90 -1.70
C LEU A 145 6.02 -16.41 -2.05
N SER A 146 5.12 -15.55 -1.56
CA SER A 146 5.21 -14.09 -1.74
C SER A 146 6.13 -13.40 -0.74
N PHE A 147 6.29 -13.98 0.45
CA PHE A 147 6.91 -13.37 1.65
C PHE A 147 6.26 -12.05 2.10
N TYR A 148 5.03 -11.79 1.65
CA TYR A 148 4.25 -10.61 2.01
C TYR A 148 2.90 -11.06 2.59
N GLU A 149 2.51 -10.51 3.73
CA GLU A 149 1.27 -10.90 4.41
C GLU A 149 0.17 -9.86 4.18
N ILE A 150 -1.00 -10.33 3.76
CA ILE A 150 -2.22 -9.51 3.69
C ILE A 150 -3.15 -9.97 4.82
N GLU A 151 -3.41 -9.09 5.77
CA GLU A 151 -4.38 -9.33 6.84
C GLU A 151 -5.76 -9.67 6.24
N HIS A 152 -6.38 -10.74 6.74
CA HIS A 152 -7.71 -11.18 6.32
C HIS A 152 -7.87 -11.50 4.82
N ILE A 153 -6.80 -11.91 4.12
CA ILE A 153 -6.83 -12.21 2.68
C ILE A 153 -7.95 -13.20 2.27
N GLN A 154 -8.23 -14.20 3.09
CA GLN A 154 -9.30 -15.17 2.85
C GLN A 154 -10.68 -14.49 2.86
N ASP A 155 -10.94 -13.58 3.80
CA ASP A 155 -12.20 -12.83 3.85
C ASP A 155 -12.34 -11.85 2.68
N ILE A 156 -11.23 -11.26 2.23
CA ILE A 156 -11.22 -10.35 1.06
C ILE A 156 -11.65 -11.13 -0.19
N ILE A 157 -11.09 -12.33 -0.39
CA ILE A 157 -11.35 -13.14 -1.58
C ILE A 157 -12.72 -13.82 -1.54
N GLN A 158 -13.08 -14.43 -0.41
CA GLN A 158 -14.31 -15.21 -0.29
C GLN A 158 -15.54 -14.33 -0.03
N ASN A 159 -15.41 -13.34 0.86
CA ASN A 159 -16.53 -12.54 1.37
C ASN A 159 -16.60 -11.14 0.76
N LYS A 160 -15.73 -10.81 -0.22
CA LYS A 160 -15.65 -9.50 -0.89
C LYS A 160 -15.64 -8.32 0.10
N ARG A 161 -14.97 -8.49 1.24
CA ARG A 161 -14.86 -7.42 2.25
C ARG A 161 -14.10 -6.23 1.67
N LYS A 162 -14.34 -5.06 2.28
CA LYS A 162 -13.67 -3.81 1.90
C LYS A 162 -12.16 -3.96 2.10
N GLU A 163 -11.44 -3.90 1.00
CA GLU A 163 -9.99 -4.00 0.93
C GLU A 163 -9.35 -2.73 1.48
N LYS A 164 -8.40 -2.90 2.42
CA LYS A 164 -7.49 -1.82 2.78
C LYS A 164 -6.37 -1.83 1.75
N LEU A 165 -6.26 -0.76 0.96
CA LEU A 165 -5.22 -0.65 -0.06
C LEU A 165 -3.83 -0.70 0.58
N PRO A 166 -2.86 -1.38 -0.05
CA PRO A 166 -1.49 -1.38 0.41
C PRO A 166 -0.88 0.03 0.32
N ASP A 167 0.29 0.18 0.93
CA ASP A 167 1.15 1.32 0.59
C ASP A 167 1.53 1.24 -0.90
N ASP A 168 1.51 2.37 -1.60
CA ASP A 168 1.83 2.47 -3.04
C ASP A 168 3.21 1.85 -3.38
N TYR A 169 4.14 1.84 -2.42
CA TYR A 169 5.48 1.26 -2.61
C TYR A 169 5.53 -0.28 -2.49
N LEU A 170 4.44 -0.91 -2.03
CA LEU A 170 4.33 -2.36 -1.79
C LEU A 170 3.34 -3.04 -2.76
N GLU A 171 2.86 -2.32 -3.78
CA GLU A 171 1.86 -2.80 -4.73
C GLU A 171 2.27 -4.11 -5.42
N THR A 172 3.54 -4.26 -5.81
CA THR A 172 4.04 -5.48 -6.47
C THR A 172 3.90 -6.71 -5.57
N ALA A 173 4.32 -6.61 -4.30
CA ALA A 173 4.24 -7.70 -3.33
C ALA A 173 2.78 -8.02 -2.98
N TYR A 174 1.98 -6.97 -2.78
CA TYR A 174 0.55 -7.08 -2.50
C TYR A 174 -0.21 -7.80 -3.63
N THR A 175 0.02 -7.37 -4.88
CA THR A 175 -0.70 -7.88 -6.05
C THR A 175 -0.38 -9.35 -6.29
N TYR A 176 0.90 -9.73 -6.12
CA TYR A 176 1.31 -11.12 -6.25
C TYR A 176 0.68 -12.03 -5.18
N GLU A 177 0.71 -11.63 -3.90
CA GLU A 177 0.07 -12.43 -2.84
C GLU A 177 -1.44 -12.57 -3.07
N LYS A 178 -2.11 -11.49 -3.50
CA LYS A 178 -3.53 -11.52 -3.84
C LYS A 178 -3.81 -12.47 -5.01
N SER A 179 -3.01 -12.39 -6.08
CA SER A 179 -3.14 -13.26 -7.26
C SER A 179 -2.97 -14.73 -6.89
N ARG A 180 -1.92 -15.05 -6.12
CA ARG A 180 -1.65 -16.39 -5.58
C ARG A 180 -2.86 -16.98 -4.87
N TRP A 181 -3.50 -16.24 -3.96
CA TRP A 181 -4.69 -16.74 -3.27
C TRP A 181 -5.92 -16.88 -4.18
N LEU A 182 -6.09 -16.01 -5.18
CA LEU A 182 -7.15 -16.15 -6.19
C LEU A 182 -6.98 -17.45 -6.98
N HIS A 183 -5.76 -17.75 -7.43
CA HIS A 183 -5.45 -19.01 -8.11
C HIS A 183 -5.76 -20.23 -7.23
N ILE A 184 -5.33 -20.23 -5.96
CA ILE A 184 -5.62 -21.30 -4.99
C ILE A 184 -7.14 -21.51 -4.83
N PHE A 185 -7.89 -20.41 -4.70
CA PHE A 185 -9.35 -20.47 -4.54
C PHE A 185 -10.03 -21.04 -5.79
N ASP A 186 -9.68 -20.54 -6.98
CA ASP A 186 -10.30 -20.94 -8.24
C ASP A 186 -9.97 -22.39 -8.62
N VAL A 187 -8.74 -22.83 -8.38
CA VAL A 187 -8.32 -24.22 -8.58
C VAL A 187 -9.09 -25.14 -7.64
N ASN A 188 -9.16 -24.84 -6.34
CA ASN A 188 -9.90 -25.65 -5.38
C ASN A 188 -11.38 -25.76 -5.71
N LYS A 189 -12.00 -24.66 -6.14
CA LYS A 189 -13.40 -24.65 -6.60
C LYS A 189 -13.59 -25.57 -7.81
N SER A 190 -12.69 -25.51 -8.78
CA SER A 190 -12.75 -26.34 -10.00
C SER A 190 -12.53 -27.83 -9.67
N LEU A 191 -11.55 -28.14 -8.82
CA LEU A 191 -11.30 -29.52 -8.33
C LEU A 191 -12.50 -30.08 -7.57
N LYS A 192 -13.19 -29.26 -6.77
CA LYS A 192 -14.44 -29.66 -6.10
C LYS A 192 -15.52 -30.04 -7.12
N ASN A 193 -15.74 -29.21 -8.15
CA ASN A 193 -16.72 -29.51 -9.20
C ASN A 193 -16.41 -30.84 -9.91
N LEU A 194 -15.12 -31.10 -10.20
CA LEU A 194 -14.68 -32.36 -10.81
C LEU A 194 -14.96 -33.58 -9.93
N ARG A 195 -14.70 -33.48 -8.61
CA ARG A 195 -14.95 -34.57 -7.64
C ARG A 195 -16.44 -34.89 -7.48
N GLU A 196 -17.31 -33.90 -7.61
CA GLU A 196 -18.75 -34.06 -7.45
C GLU A 196 -19.45 -34.62 -8.71
N MET A 197 -18.81 -34.58 -9.88
CA MET A 197 -19.43 -34.99 -11.14
C MET A 197 -19.90 -36.46 -11.16
N PRO A 198 -19.11 -37.46 -10.72
CA PRO A 198 -19.57 -38.86 -10.69
C PRO A 198 -20.86 -39.02 -9.86
N GLN A 199 -20.91 -38.40 -8.68
CA GLN A 199 -22.09 -38.44 -7.82
C GLN A 199 -23.30 -37.79 -8.49
N ARG A 200 -23.12 -36.66 -9.18
CA ARG A 200 -24.19 -35.99 -9.95
C ARG A 200 -24.72 -36.84 -11.10
N THR A 201 -23.87 -37.67 -11.72
CA THR A 201 -24.29 -38.58 -12.79
C THR A 201 -25.10 -39.79 -12.30
N GLU A 202 -25.05 -40.09 -11.01
CA GLU A 202 -25.77 -41.21 -10.39
C GLU A 202 -27.00 -40.78 -9.58
N ASP A 203 -27.03 -39.54 -9.10
CA ASP A 203 -28.17 -39.01 -8.36
C ASP A 203 -29.46 -39.03 -9.19
N THR A 204 -30.57 -39.29 -8.50
CA THR A 204 -31.94 -39.21 -8.99
C THR A 204 -32.26 -37.88 -9.67
N LYS A 205 -31.70 -36.77 -9.19
CA LYS A 205 -31.87 -35.43 -9.80
C LYS A 205 -31.08 -35.26 -11.11
N GLY A 206 -29.96 -35.98 -11.23
CA GLY A 206 -29.05 -35.93 -12.37
C GLY A 206 -28.40 -34.58 -12.62
N ILE A 207 -27.77 -34.45 -13.79
CA ILE A 207 -27.15 -33.22 -14.27
C ILE A 207 -28.20 -32.37 -14.98
N ALA A 208 -28.51 -31.19 -14.44
CA ALA A 208 -29.27 -30.18 -15.14
C ALA A 208 -28.34 -29.31 -16.01
N LEU A 209 -28.71 -29.04 -17.26
CA LEU A 209 -27.91 -28.20 -18.17
C LEU A 209 -27.56 -26.82 -17.58
N SER A 210 -28.49 -26.22 -16.83
CA SER A 210 -28.28 -24.93 -16.14
C SER A 210 -27.21 -24.94 -15.05
N THR A 211 -26.80 -26.14 -14.60
CA THR A 211 -25.78 -26.34 -13.56
C THR A 211 -24.39 -26.64 -14.15
N LEU A 212 -24.24 -26.57 -15.47
CA LEU A 212 -22.97 -26.66 -16.19
C LEU A 212 -22.47 -25.26 -16.57
N SER A 213 -21.21 -25.17 -16.96
CA SER A 213 -20.59 -23.97 -17.52
C SER A 213 -21.38 -23.39 -18.70
N LYS A 214 -21.21 -22.08 -18.96
CA LYS A 214 -21.85 -21.43 -20.11
C LYS A 214 -21.38 -22.05 -21.42
N GLU A 215 -20.13 -22.47 -21.46
CA GLU A 215 -19.50 -23.11 -22.60
C GLU A 215 -20.19 -24.44 -22.94
N SER A 216 -20.47 -25.28 -21.93
CA SER A 216 -21.25 -26.51 -22.10
C SER A 216 -22.70 -26.25 -22.50
N GLN A 217 -23.33 -25.19 -21.96
CA GLN A 217 -24.69 -24.80 -22.34
C GLN A 217 -24.77 -24.37 -23.81
N GLU A 218 -23.83 -23.53 -24.25
CA GLU A 218 -23.75 -23.10 -25.65
C GLU A 218 -23.47 -24.27 -26.60
N LEU A 219 -22.58 -25.18 -26.21
CA LEU A 219 -22.29 -26.37 -27.00
C LEU A 219 -23.54 -27.23 -27.18
N ALA A 220 -24.31 -27.46 -26.12
CA ALA A 220 -25.56 -28.20 -26.16
C ALA A 220 -26.61 -27.57 -27.10
N SER A 221 -26.73 -26.23 -27.09
CA SER A 221 -27.63 -25.52 -28.00
C SER A 221 -27.19 -25.64 -29.47
N ARG A 222 -25.88 -25.62 -29.74
CA ARG A 222 -25.34 -25.70 -31.11
C ARG A 222 -25.41 -27.12 -31.72
N THR A 223 -25.51 -28.16 -30.89
CA THR A 223 -25.52 -29.57 -31.32
C THR A 223 -26.89 -30.23 -31.21
N ASP A 224 -27.94 -29.49 -30.82
CA ASP A 224 -29.29 -30.01 -30.58
C ASP A 224 -29.35 -31.12 -29.50
N CYS A 225 -28.54 -30.96 -28.45
CA CYS A 225 -28.40 -31.91 -27.34
C CYS A 225 -28.91 -31.34 -26.00
N THR A 226 -29.78 -30.32 -26.02
CA THR A 226 -30.22 -29.61 -24.80
C THR A 226 -30.97 -30.53 -23.82
N SER A 227 -31.71 -31.51 -24.33
CA SER A 227 -32.42 -32.55 -23.59
C SER A 227 -31.53 -33.72 -23.13
N LEU A 228 -30.27 -33.76 -23.58
CA LEU A 228 -29.32 -34.85 -23.34
C LEU A 228 -28.19 -34.38 -22.42
N SER A 229 -28.55 -33.76 -21.28
CA SER A 229 -27.59 -33.14 -20.36
C SER A 229 -26.51 -34.11 -19.84
N TYR A 230 -26.81 -35.40 -19.76
CA TYR A 230 -25.82 -36.43 -19.39
C TYR A 230 -24.61 -36.48 -20.34
N LEU A 231 -24.79 -36.18 -21.64
CA LEU A 231 -23.69 -36.16 -22.63
C LEU A 231 -22.59 -35.16 -22.31
N PHE A 232 -22.93 -34.15 -21.51
CA PHE A 232 -22.05 -33.05 -21.14
C PHE A 232 -21.33 -33.27 -19.81
N ALA A 233 -21.50 -34.42 -19.15
CA ALA A 233 -20.77 -34.75 -17.92
C ALA A 233 -19.25 -34.73 -18.12
N LEU A 234 -18.75 -35.47 -19.12
CA LEU A 234 -17.31 -35.50 -19.45
C LEU A 234 -16.80 -34.22 -20.11
N PRO A 235 -17.49 -33.62 -21.10
CA PRO A 235 -17.10 -32.33 -21.66
C PRO A 235 -16.92 -31.24 -20.60
N GLU A 236 -17.82 -31.18 -19.62
CA GLU A 236 -17.70 -30.26 -18.49
C GLU A 236 -16.46 -30.56 -17.64
N CYS A 237 -16.18 -31.84 -17.35
CA CYS A 237 -14.96 -32.22 -16.64
C CYS A 237 -13.69 -31.79 -17.38
N TYR A 238 -13.63 -31.97 -18.70
CA TYR A 238 -12.49 -31.53 -19.50
C TYR A 238 -12.35 -30.01 -19.52
N TYR A 239 -13.47 -29.29 -19.62
CA TYR A 239 -13.49 -27.83 -19.54
C TYR A 239 -12.96 -27.32 -18.19
N GLU A 240 -13.50 -27.83 -17.08
CA GLU A 240 -13.07 -27.45 -15.73
C GLU A 240 -11.59 -27.80 -15.48
N ALA A 241 -11.12 -28.96 -15.96
CA ALA A 241 -9.72 -29.34 -15.86
C ALA A 241 -8.81 -28.41 -16.68
N ARG A 242 -9.18 -28.06 -17.92
CA ARG A 242 -8.41 -27.08 -18.73
C ARG A 242 -8.38 -25.70 -18.10
N ARG A 243 -9.51 -25.22 -17.56
CA ARG A 243 -9.55 -23.96 -16.81
C ARG A 243 -8.59 -23.99 -15.62
N THR A 244 -8.55 -25.13 -14.93
CA THR A 244 -7.63 -25.34 -13.80
C THR A 244 -6.17 -25.31 -14.24
N LEU A 245 -5.81 -26.02 -15.31
CA LEU A 245 -4.46 -25.99 -15.87
C LEU A 245 -4.06 -24.59 -16.35
N HIS A 246 -4.98 -23.85 -16.97
CA HIS A 246 -4.73 -22.47 -17.36
C HIS A 246 -4.43 -21.58 -16.15
N SER A 247 -5.22 -21.68 -15.09
CA SER A 247 -4.97 -20.94 -13.83
C SER A 247 -3.59 -21.26 -13.23
N LEU A 248 -3.21 -22.54 -13.18
CA LEU A 248 -1.89 -22.97 -12.69
C LEU A 248 -0.74 -22.48 -13.58
N ARG A 249 -0.90 -22.48 -14.92
CA ARG A 249 0.12 -21.93 -15.84
C ARG A 249 0.29 -20.43 -15.66
N THR A 250 -0.82 -19.69 -15.52
CA THR A 250 -0.75 -18.24 -15.24
C THR A 250 -0.01 -17.97 -13.94
N TRP A 251 -0.31 -18.71 -12.87
CA TRP A 251 0.41 -18.57 -11.60
C TRP A 251 1.90 -18.92 -11.73
N LEU A 252 2.25 -19.98 -12.47
CA LEU A 252 3.65 -20.34 -12.77
C LEU A 252 4.40 -19.17 -13.45
N ASP A 253 3.80 -18.58 -14.48
CA ASP A 253 4.38 -17.45 -15.21
C ASP A 253 4.52 -16.20 -14.34
N GLU A 254 3.55 -15.95 -13.45
CA GLU A 254 3.59 -14.84 -12.50
C GLU A 254 4.71 -15.02 -11.47
N ASP A 255 4.84 -16.21 -10.86
CA ASP A 255 5.89 -16.49 -9.87
C ASP A 255 7.29 -16.43 -10.48
N ALA A 256 7.46 -16.92 -11.71
CA ALA A 256 8.73 -16.86 -12.43
C ALA A 256 9.20 -15.40 -12.65
N LYS A 257 8.26 -14.48 -12.93
CA LYS A 257 8.55 -13.05 -13.15
C LYS A 257 8.61 -12.23 -11.85
N TYR A 258 8.05 -12.75 -10.76
CA TYR A 258 7.89 -12.01 -9.50
C TYR A 258 9.22 -11.47 -8.95
N ASN A 259 10.31 -12.25 -9.04
CA ASN A 259 11.62 -11.83 -8.57
C ASN A 259 12.15 -10.59 -9.30
N ASP A 260 11.96 -10.53 -10.62
CA ASP A 260 12.39 -9.41 -11.45
C ASP A 260 11.54 -8.16 -11.18
N PHE A 261 10.24 -8.34 -10.96
CA PHE A 261 9.35 -7.25 -10.57
C PHE A 261 9.71 -6.68 -9.19
N ILE A 262 9.94 -7.53 -8.19
CA ILE A 262 10.39 -7.10 -6.87
C ILE A 262 11.73 -6.38 -6.95
N GLN A 263 12.69 -6.90 -7.74
CA GLN A 263 13.98 -6.25 -7.94
C GLN A 263 13.84 -4.84 -8.54
N THR A 264 12.98 -4.70 -9.55
CA THR A 264 12.72 -3.43 -10.22
C THR A 264 12.08 -2.43 -9.26
N SER A 265 11.03 -2.84 -8.55
CA SER A 265 10.34 -2.01 -7.55
C SER A 265 11.27 -1.63 -6.39
N LEU A 266 12.12 -2.56 -5.93
CA LEU A 266 13.12 -2.28 -4.90
C LEU A 266 14.14 -1.24 -5.36
N LYS A 267 14.65 -1.33 -6.59
CA LYS A 267 15.59 -0.34 -7.13
C LYS A 267 14.99 1.06 -7.16
N LEU A 268 13.76 1.19 -7.66
CA LEU A 268 13.03 2.48 -7.66
C LEU A 268 12.81 3.01 -6.24
N LEU A 269 12.52 2.13 -5.29
CA LEU A 269 12.33 2.49 -3.89
C LEU A 269 13.64 2.91 -3.20
N GLU A 270 14.77 2.31 -3.59
CA GLU A 270 16.11 2.71 -3.13
C GLU A 270 16.50 4.10 -3.64
N GLU A 271 16.18 4.44 -4.90
CA GLU A 271 16.37 5.78 -5.46
C GLU A 271 15.56 6.81 -4.67
N LYS A 272 14.26 6.55 -4.43
CA LYS A 272 13.40 7.41 -3.60
C LYS A 272 13.87 7.53 -2.15
N TYR A 273 14.42 6.47 -1.57
CA TYR A 273 15.01 6.50 -0.23
C TYR A 273 16.19 7.47 -0.13
N VAL A 274 17.08 7.47 -1.13
CA VAL A 274 18.22 8.40 -1.17
C VAL A 274 17.75 9.85 -1.27
N GLU A 275 16.76 10.12 -2.12
CA GLU A 275 16.15 11.45 -2.25
C GLU A 275 15.46 11.91 -0.96
N ALA A 276 14.63 11.06 -0.37
CA ALA A 276 13.94 11.34 0.88
C ALA A 276 14.92 11.61 2.04
N LYS A 277 15.98 10.80 2.14
CA LYS A 277 17.04 10.98 3.15
C LYS A 277 17.75 12.32 2.99
N LYS A 278 18.11 12.69 1.76
CA LYS A 278 18.75 13.97 1.46
C LYS A 278 17.85 15.15 1.85
N ALA A 279 16.56 15.08 1.50
CA ALA A 279 15.59 16.12 1.86
C ALA A 279 15.42 16.26 3.38
N PHE A 280 15.34 15.13 4.10
CA PHE A 280 15.27 15.12 5.56
C PHE A 280 16.50 15.76 6.21
N GLU A 281 17.72 15.40 5.78
CA GLU A 281 18.95 15.97 6.34
C GLU A 281 19.09 17.47 6.06
N ILE A 282 18.61 17.96 4.89
CA ILE A 282 18.58 19.40 4.58
C ILE A 282 17.69 20.14 5.58
N HIS A 283 16.45 19.67 5.82
CA HIS A 283 15.55 20.35 6.76
C HIS A 283 16.00 20.22 8.21
N LYS A 284 16.61 19.09 8.58
CA LYS A 284 17.25 18.92 9.89
C LYS A 284 18.37 19.94 10.10
N SER A 285 19.24 20.15 9.11
CA SER A 285 20.29 21.16 9.17
C SER A 285 19.72 22.58 9.20
N GLN A 286 18.65 22.86 8.44
CA GLN A 286 17.99 24.18 8.45
C GLN A 286 17.40 24.49 9.83
N LEU A 287 16.73 23.52 10.45
CA LEU A 287 16.19 23.68 11.80
C LEU A 287 17.30 24.06 12.79
N SER A 288 18.40 23.31 12.81
CA SER A 288 19.53 23.59 13.71
C SER A 288 20.15 24.97 13.47
N GLN A 289 20.21 25.45 12.22
CA GLN A 289 20.71 26.80 11.90
C GLN A 289 19.78 27.90 12.44
N VAL A 290 18.47 27.76 12.24
CA VAL A 290 17.47 28.74 12.70
C VAL A 290 17.41 28.76 14.24
N GLU A 291 17.46 27.59 14.88
CA GLU A 291 17.52 27.47 16.34
C GLU A 291 18.76 28.16 16.92
N HIS A 292 19.94 27.92 16.34
CA HIS A 292 21.17 28.59 16.78
C HIS A 292 21.07 30.13 16.61
N ARG A 293 20.51 30.59 15.49
CA ARG A 293 20.29 32.03 15.25
C ARG A 293 19.33 32.61 16.28
N ALA A 294 18.21 31.92 16.57
CA ALA A 294 17.25 32.36 17.57
C ALA A 294 17.84 32.41 18.97
N GLU A 295 18.66 31.43 19.36
CA GLU A 295 19.31 31.42 20.68
C GLU A 295 20.31 32.58 20.83
N SER A 296 21.12 32.83 19.79
CA SER A 296 22.01 34.00 19.75
C SER A 296 21.21 35.31 19.89
N PHE A 297 20.09 35.43 19.18
CA PHE A 297 19.20 36.60 19.27
C PHE A 297 18.57 36.77 20.66
N ARG A 298 18.07 35.69 21.26
CA ARG A 298 17.50 35.70 22.63
C ARG A 298 18.53 36.13 23.67
N SER A 299 19.78 35.67 23.53
CA SER A 299 20.88 36.10 24.39
C SER A 299 21.15 37.61 24.29
N GLN A 300 21.16 38.16 23.07
CA GLN A 300 21.30 39.61 22.86
C GLN A 300 20.11 40.39 23.41
N LEU A 301 18.88 39.90 23.19
CA LEU A 301 17.66 40.51 23.70
C LEU A 301 17.66 40.57 25.22
N LYS A 302 18.05 39.49 25.90
CA LYS A 302 18.19 39.44 27.35
C LYS A 302 19.20 40.47 27.88
N LYS A 303 20.31 40.70 27.17
CA LYS A 303 21.29 41.75 27.54
C LYS A 303 20.66 43.14 27.43
N LEU A 304 19.99 43.44 26.31
CA LEU A 304 19.30 44.71 26.09
C LEU A 304 18.15 44.93 27.09
N GLU A 305 17.40 43.89 27.46
CA GLU A 305 16.37 43.97 28.50
C GLU A 305 16.95 44.35 29.87
N ASN A 306 18.07 43.73 30.24
CA ASN A 306 18.77 44.06 31.49
C ASN A 306 19.31 45.50 31.47
N GLU A 307 19.91 45.93 30.36
CA GLU A 307 20.39 47.31 30.19
C GLU A 307 19.24 48.32 30.25
N ASN A 308 18.11 48.03 29.59
CA ASN A 308 16.96 48.91 29.57
C ASN A 308 16.30 49.01 30.96
N ALA A 309 16.22 47.92 31.73
CA ALA A 309 15.73 47.95 33.10
C ALA A 309 16.57 48.86 34.02
N ILE A 310 17.88 48.95 33.78
CA ILE A 310 18.77 49.89 34.48
C ILE A 310 18.54 51.33 33.97
N ASN A 311 18.35 51.51 32.66
CA ASN A 311 18.13 52.82 32.06
C ASN A 311 16.79 53.43 32.46
N GLU A 312 15.70 52.66 32.54
CA GLU A 312 14.39 53.15 32.97
C GLU A 312 14.45 53.74 34.38
N LYS A 313 15.16 53.09 35.32
CA LYS A 313 15.36 53.65 36.68
C LYS A 313 16.07 55.01 36.65
N LYS A 314 17.01 55.20 35.72
CA LYS A 314 17.76 56.45 35.56
C LYS A 314 17.00 57.50 34.76
N TYR A 315 16.09 57.06 33.88
CA TYR A 315 15.35 57.94 32.98
C TYR A 315 14.55 58.96 33.78
N ASP A 316 13.76 58.52 34.75
CA ASP A 316 12.91 59.40 35.58
C ASP A 316 13.76 60.41 36.37
N GLU A 317 14.93 59.99 36.88
CA GLU A 317 15.88 60.86 37.57
C GLU A 317 16.44 61.94 36.63
N PHE A 318 16.82 61.55 35.40
CA PHE A 318 17.37 62.47 34.41
C PHE A 318 16.32 63.40 33.82
N GLU A 319 15.09 62.93 33.61
CA GLU A 319 13.95 63.75 33.17
C GLU A 319 13.57 64.79 34.23
N THR A 320 13.52 64.39 35.51
CA THR A 320 13.30 65.34 36.62
C THR A 320 14.40 66.39 36.68
N ARG A 321 15.68 65.99 36.55
CA ARG A 321 16.82 66.91 36.56
C ARG A 321 16.83 67.84 35.34
N LEU A 322 16.49 67.34 34.17
CA LEU A 322 16.35 68.15 32.95
C LEU A 322 15.28 69.22 33.16
N ASN A 323 14.09 68.85 33.63
CA ASN A 323 12.99 69.79 33.88
C ASN A 323 13.39 70.91 34.86
N ILE A 324 14.13 70.58 35.92
CA ILE A 324 14.66 71.58 36.85
C ILE A 324 15.65 72.52 36.14
N LYS A 325 16.60 71.96 35.38
CA LYS A 325 17.65 72.72 34.71
C LYS A 325 17.14 73.57 33.55
N GLU A 326 16.14 73.10 32.82
CA GLU A 326 15.45 73.87 31.79
C GLU A 326 14.70 75.06 32.40
N ARG A 327 13.99 74.86 33.51
CA ARG A 327 13.35 75.96 34.25
C ARG A 327 14.38 76.98 34.74
N GLU A 328 15.50 76.53 35.32
CA GLU A 328 16.59 77.40 35.74
C GLU A 328 17.19 78.18 34.56
N TYR A 329 17.42 77.52 33.43
CA TYR A 329 17.96 78.14 32.22
C TYR A 329 17.01 79.19 31.64
N ILE A 330 15.72 78.86 31.49
CA ILE A 330 14.69 79.77 31.01
C ILE A 330 14.56 80.97 31.95
N SER A 331 14.50 80.73 33.26
CA SER A 331 14.41 81.80 34.26
C SER A 331 15.61 82.74 34.20
N LYS A 332 16.84 82.23 34.20
CA LYS A 332 18.06 83.06 34.11
C LYS A 332 18.18 83.78 32.78
N ARG A 333 17.71 83.18 31.69
CA ARG A 333 17.69 83.81 30.37
C ARG A 333 16.72 84.98 30.33
N LEU A 334 15.51 84.80 30.86
CA LEU A 334 14.53 85.89 31.01
C LEU A 334 15.07 87.00 31.93
N THR A 335 15.73 86.65 33.04
CA THR A 335 16.38 87.65 33.91
C THR A 335 17.47 88.42 33.18
N HIS A 336 18.29 87.74 32.38
CA HIS A 336 19.32 88.37 31.55
C HIS A 336 18.72 89.33 30.51
N GLU A 337 17.66 88.90 29.80
CA GLU A 337 16.92 89.74 28.84
C GLU A 337 16.30 90.98 29.53
N VAL A 338 15.66 90.79 30.70
CA VAL A 338 15.09 91.91 31.49
C VAL A 338 16.18 92.86 31.99
N TYR A 339 17.32 92.36 32.45
CA TYR A 339 18.43 93.20 32.92
C TYR A 339 19.07 93.96 31.76
N GLU A 340 19.19 93.36 30.56
CA GLU A 340 19.64 94.05 29.36
C GLU A 340 18.67 95.17 28.96
N GLU A 341 17.36 94.92 28.98
CA GLU A 341 16.36 95.95 28.72
C GLU A 341 16.37 97.09 29.77
N GLN A 342 16.50 96.77 31.05
CA GLN A 342 16.60 97.76 32.13
C GLN A 342 17.88 98.58 32.03
N LEU A 343 19.02 97.94 31.72
CA LEU A 343 20.27 98.64 31.44
C LEU A 343 20.11 99.58 30.23
N GLN A 344 19.48 99.13 29.15
CA GLN A 344 19.21 100.00 27.99
C GLN A 344 18.28 101.17 28.31
N LYS A 345 17.27 100.97 29.17
CA LYS A 345 16.39 102.05 29.65
C LYS A 345 17.15 103.06 30.49
N LEU A 346 17.98 102.61 31.43
CA LEU A 346 18.83 103.48 32.26
C LEU A 346 19.84 104.26 31.41
N LEU A 347 20.47 103.61 30.43
CA LEU A 347 21.38 104.27 29.49
C LEU A 347 20.69 105.30 28.58
N LYS A 348 19.39 105.13 28.30
CA LYS A 348 18.58 106.10 27.52
C LYS A 348 18.01 107.23 28.37
N GLN A 349 17.88 107.06 29.69
CA GLN A 349 17.39 108.07 30.64
C GLN A 349 18.48 109.07 31.06
N SER A 350 19.64 109.08 30.44
CA SER A 350 20.81 109.88 30.86
C SER A 350 20.75 111.38 30.51
N HIS A 351 19.56 111.99 30.48
CA HIS A 351 19.36 113.43 30.36
C HIS A 351 18.23 113.84 31.30
N ASP A 352 18.54 113.98 32.60
CA ASP A 352 18.15 115.13 33.44
C ASP A 352 18.60 114.90 34.90
N GLU A 353 18.91 116.00 35.57
CA GLU A 353 19.77 116.14 36.75
C GLU A 353 19.19 115.51 38.06
N GLN A 354 20.08 114.94 38.90
CA GLN A 354 20.16 115.05 40.39
C GLN A 354 20.58 113.80 41.20
N ASP A 355 20.84 112.62 40.62
CA ASP A 355 21.47 111.51 41.38
C ASP A 355 22.49 110.69 40.56
N SER A 356 23.62 111.33 40.21
CA SER A 356 24.63 110.72 39.33
C SER A 356 25.40 109.56 39.96
N ILE A 357 25.49 109.50 41.29
CA ILE A 357 26.21 108.42 41.99
C ILE A 357 25.35 107.15 42.06
N GLY A 358 24.07 107.28 42.44
CA GLY A 358 23.13 106.15 42.47
C GLY A 358 22.88 105.55 41.08
N HIS A 359 22.76 106.40 40.05
CA HIS A 359 22.57 105.96 38.66
C HIS A 359 23.79 105.18 38.13
N ASN A 360 25.01 105.69 38.33
CA ASN A 360 26.23 105.00 37.91
C ASN A 360 26.46 103.68 38.67
N LEU A 361 26.08 103.61 39.96
CA LEU A 361 26.14 102.37 40.74
C LEU A 361 25.14 101.32 40.24
N ALA A 362 23.92 101.74 39.88
CA ALA A 362 22.90 100.84 39.33
C ALA A 362 23.32 100.30 37.95
N VAL A 363 23.82 101.17 37.06
CA VAL A 363 24.37 100.79 35.74
C VAL A 363 25.54 99.81 35.91
N GLY A 364 26.47 100.08 36.82
CA GLY A 364 27.60 99.20 37.11
C GLY A 364 27.18 97.82 37.65
N ARG A 365 26.17 97.76 38.53
CA ARG A 365 25.59 96.50 39.02
C ARG A 365 24.94 95.69 37.89
N PHE A 366 24.10 96.30 37.08
CA PHE A 366 23.48 95.62 35.94
C PHE A 366 24.52 95.11 34.93
N GLN A 367 25.56 95.89 34.62
CA GLN A 367 26.66 95.43 33.76
C GLN A 367 27.40 94.23 34.33
N GLN A 368 27.62 94.20 35.65
CA GLN A 368 28.27 93.09 36.33
C GLN A 368 27.39 91.83 36.36
N ASP A 369 26.11 91.98 36.67
CA ASP A 369 25.14 90.87 36.71
C ASP A 369 24.89 90.30 35.31
N ILE A 370 24.77 91.15 34.28
CA ILE A 370 24.70 90.74 32.87
C ILE A 370 25.95 89.97 32.48
N LYS A 371 27.14 90.45 32.84
CA LYS A 371 28.42 89.77 32.54
C LYS A 371 28.52 88.41 33.25
N GLN A 372 27.98 88.29 34.46
CA GLN A 372 27.90 87.03 35.18
C GLN A 372 26.91 86.06 34.52
N LEU A 373 25.69 86.50 34.23
CA LEU A 373 24.66 85.71 33.55
C LEU A 373 25.14 85.26 32.15
N SER A 374 25.84 86.12 31.42
CA SER A 374 26.45 85.81 30.11
C SER A 374 27.50 84.70 30.18
N ARG A 375 28.13 84.48 31.34
CA ARG A 375 29.08 83.37 31.57
C ARG A 375 28.39 82.09 32.04
N GLU A 376 27.27 82.21 32.76
CA GLU A 376 26.53 81.09 33.33
C GLU A 376 25.56 80.45 32.34
N LEU A 377 24.88 81.25 31.51
CA LEU A 377 23.89 80.79 30.53
C LEU A 377 24.42 79.73 29.55
N PRO A 378 25.62 79.88 28.94
CA PRO A 378 26.19 78.85 28.07
C PRO A 378 26.44 77.53 28.81
N LYS A 379 26.81 77.59 30.10
CA LYS A 379 27.05 76.39 30.92
C LYS A 379 25.74 75.67 31.22
N LEU A 380 24.68 76.40 31.59
CA LEU A 380 23.36 75.81 31.79
C LEU A 380 22.81 75.23 30.49
N LYS A 381 22.96 75.93 29.36
CA LYS A 381 22.55 75.43 28.05
C LYS A 381 23.26 74.11 27.72
N SER A 382 24.57 74.02 27.91
CA SER A 382 25.35 72.79 27.71
C SER A 382 24.88 71.65 28.63
N GLN A 383 24.51 71.95 29.88
CA GLN A 383 23.96 70.94 30.79
C GLN A 383 22.59 70.42 30.34
N VAL A 384 21.69 71.32 29.92
CA VAL A 384 20.38 70.96 29.35
C VAL A 384 20.57 70.08 28.11
N GLU A 385 21.44 70.47 27.17
CA GLU A 385 21.77 69.68 25.98
C GLU A 385 22.35 68.31 26.33
N ALA A 386 23.21 68.21 27.35
CA ALA A 386 23.78 66.95 27.80
C ALA A 386 22.71 66.01 28.40
N PHE A 387 21.76 66.55 29.18
CA PHE A 387 20.64 65.77 29.70
C PHE A 387 19.69 65.32 28.57
N GLN A 388 19.35 66.22 27.64
CA GLN A 388 18.52 65.91 26.48
C GLN A 388 19.14 64.79 25.63
N THR A 389 20.46 64.87 25.38
CA THR A 389 21.19 63.83 24.64
C THR A 389 21.10 62.47 25.33
N ARG A 390 21.15 62.46 26.66
CA ARG A 390 21.09 61.23 27.46
C ARG A 390 19.70 60.60 27.47
N ILE A 391 18.66 61.42 27.58
CA ILE A 391 17.26 60.99 27.44
C ILE A 391 17.00 60.42 26.05
N ASN A 392 17.44 61.11 25.00
CA ASN A 392 17.32 60.63 23.62
C ASN A 392 18.02 59.27 23.42
N LEU A 393 19.16 59.06 24.07
CA LEU A 393 19.88 57.78 24.03
C LEU A 393 19.08 56.65 24.71
N PHE A 394 18.40 56.93 25.83
CA PHE A 394 17.50 55.96 26.47
C PHE A 394 16.30 55.63 25.59
N GLN A 395 15.68 56.64 24.95
CA GLN A 395 14.59 56.44 24.00
C GLN A 395 15.02 55.53 22.85
N LYS A 396 16.18 55.82 22.23
CA LYS A 396 16.74 55.01 21.14
C LYS A 396 16.97 53.56 21.56
N ARG A 397 17.50 53.32 22.77
CA ARG A 397 17.68 51.95 23.30
C ARG A 397 16.35 51.23 23.52
N LYS A 398 15.31 51.95 23.92
CA LYS A 398 13.96 51.40 24.07
C LYS A 398 13.35 51.01 22.72
N ASP A 399 13.55 51.83 21.68
CA ASP A 399 13.12 51.52 20.31
C ASP A 399 13.86 50.28 19.75
N GLU A 400 15.19 50.21 19.94
CA GLU A 400 16.00 49.02 19.59
C GLU A 400 15.49 47.74 20.27
N LEU A 401 15.07 47.83 21.54
CA LEU A 401 14.49 46.70 22.27
C LEU A 401 13.15 46.25 21.67
N ILE A 402 12.29 47.19 21.25
CA ILE A 402 11.01 46.87 20.61
C ILE A 402 11.24 46.15 19.28
N GLU A 403 12.15 46.66 18.45
CA GLU A 403 12.52 46.04 17.17
C GLU A 403 13.06 44.61 17.38
N MET A 404 13.97 44.43 18.33
CA MET A 404 14.52 43.11 18.68
C MET A 404 13.43 42.13 19.16
N ARG A 405 12.44 42.59 19.94
CA ARG A 405 11.31 41.75 20.38
C ARG A 405 10.43 41.32 19.20
N ILE A 406 10.21 42.21 18.24
CA ILE A 406 9.48 41.88 17.01
C ILE A 406 10.25 40.83 16.21
N GLU A 407 11.55 41.01 16.05
CA GLU A 407 12.40 40.07 15.31
C GLU A 407 12.49 38.70 15.99
N SER A 408 12.61 38.64 17.33
CA SER A 408 12.55 37.39 18.08
C SER A 408 11.26 36.62 17.81
N LYS A 409 10.10 37.31 17.79
CA LYS A 409 8.81 36.68 17.46
C LYS A 409 8.75 36.17 16.02
N LYS A 410 9.43 36.83 15.07
CA LYS A 410 9.53 36.32 13.69
C LYS A 410 10.38 35.06 13.62
N LEU A 411 11.51 35.03 14.32
CA LEU A 411 12.37 33.86 14.41
C LEU A 411 11.65 32.67 15.04
N ASP A 412 10.87 32.89 16.10
CA ASP A 412 10.07 31.84 16.72
C ASP A 412 9.05 31.24 15.73
N LYS A 413 8.40 32.07 14.90
CA LYS A 413 7.50 31.61 13.83
C LYS A 413 8.24 30.84 12.74
N GLU A 414 9.43 31.28 12.37
CA GLU A 414 10.27 30.61 11.37
C GLU A 414 10.72 29.23 11.87
N ILE A 415 11.10 29.10 13.14
CA ILE A 415 11.38 27.80 13.77
C ILE A 415 10.17 26.88 13.64
N GLN A 416 8.97 27.38 13.95
CA GLN A 416 7.75 26.57 13.89
C GLN A 416 7.49 26.04 12.46
N VAL A 417 7.61 26.90 11.44
CA VAL A 417 7.43 26.51 10.04
C VAL A 417 8.46 25.44 9.63
N VAL A 418 9.74 25.66 9.94
CA VAL A 418 10.80 24.70 9.60
C VAL A 418 10.64 23.38 10.36
N LEU A 419 10.16 23.42 11.60
CA LEU A 419 9.86 22.23 12.40
C LEU A 419 8.71 21.41 11.78
N GLU A 420 7.62 22.06 11.38
CA GLU A 420 6.48 21.41 10.71
C GLU A 420 6.93 20.73 9.40
N ASP A 421 7.73 21.42 8.59
CA ASP A 421 8.29 20.86 7.36
C ASP A 421 9.23 19.67 7.65
N LYS A 422 10.07 19.77 8.68
CA LYS A 422 10.95 18.67 9.10
C LYS A 422 10.16 17.43 9.53
N ILE A 423 9.07 17.60 10.29
CA ILE A 423 8.18 16.51 10.71
C ILE A 423 7.53 15.84 9.48
N LEU A 424 7.05 16.63 8.51
CA LEU A 424 6.48 16.09 7.27
C LEU A 424 7.49 15.26 6.48
N LYS A 425 8.74 15.74 6.34
CA LYS A 425 9.80 14.99 5.66
C LYS A 425 10.26 13.77 6.44
N GLU A 426 10.29 13.84 7.77
CA GLU A 426 10.60 12.72 8.65
C GLU A 426 9.58 11.60 8.52
N ASN A 427 8.28 11.93 8.55
CA ASN A 427 7.21 10.96 8.34
C ASN A 427 7.29 10.30 6.96
N TYR A 428 7.54 11.08 5.91
CA TYR A 428 7.74 10.55 4.57
C TYR A 428 8.96 9.63 4.48
N PHE A 429 10.10 10.05 5.04
CA PHE A 429 11.32 9.27 5.09
C PHE A 429 11.13 7.94 5.84
N ASN A 430 10.48 7.97 7.00
CA ASN A 430 10.18 6.78 7.80
C ASN A 430 9.26 5.81 7.05
N ARG A 431 8.23 6.31 6.34
CA ARG A 431 7.35 5.50 5.48
C ARG A 431 8.14 4.79 4.37
N ILE A 432 9.00 5.53 3.66
CA ILE A 432 9.86 4.96 2.60
C ILE A 432 10.84 3.93 3.15
N GLN A 433 11.46 4.23 4.29
CA GLN A 433 12.38 3.31 4.95
C GLN A 433 11.67 2.00 5.31
N HIS A 434 10.51 2.08 5.94
CA HIS A 434 9.72 0.90 6.30
C HIS A 434 9.36 0.05 5.08
N CYS A 435 8.85 0.66 4.00
CA CYS A 435 8.52 -0.07 2.77
C CYS A 435 9.77 -0.69 2.12
N ARG A 436 10.90 0.01 2.15
CA ARG A 436 12.17 -0.46 1.61
C ARG A 436 12.67 -1.68 2.36
N ASP A 437 12.58 -1.67 3.68
CA ASP A 437 13.05 -2.76 4.51
C ASP A 437 12.21 -4.03 4.26
N ILE A 438 10.88 -3.89 4.15
CA ILE A 438 9.97 -4.99 3.73
C ILE A 438 10.37 -5.54 2.35
N MET A 439 10.50 -4.68 1.33
CA MET A 439 10.84 -5.12 -0.03
C MET A 439 12.21 -5.79 -0.12
N ARG A 440 13.18 -5.32 0.67
CA ARG A 440 14.50 -5.96 0.77
C ARG A 440 14.43 -7.34 1.39
N ASP A 441 13.64 -7.50 2.44
CA ASP A 441 13.48 -8.80 3.09
C ASP A 441 12.80 -9.81 2.16
N ILE A 442 11.75 -9.40 1.45
CA ILE A 442 11.11 -10.21 0.40
C ILE A 442 12.14 -10.62 -0.65
N TYR A 443 12.84 -9.63 -1.23
CA TYR A 443 13.83 -9.89 -2.28
C TYR A 443 14.93 -10.84 -1.80
N LYS A 444 15.46 -10.61 -0.59
CA LYS A 444 16.51 -11.44 0.01
C LYS A 444 16.04 -12.87 0.20
N CYS A 445 14.84 -13.08 0.76
CA CYS A 445 14.27 -14.41 0.92
C CYS A 445 14.19 -15.12 -0.44
N ARG A 446 13.58 -14.49 -1.45
CA ARG A 446 13.42 -15.05 -2.79
C ARG A 446 14.73 -15.34 -3.52
N LYS A 447 15.77 -14.52 -3.33
CA LYS A 447 17.10 -14.69 -3.92
C LYS A 447 17.97 -15.73 -3.22
N THR A 448 17.54 -16.28 -2.09
CA THR A 448 18.37 -17.21 -1.33
C THR A 448 18.44 -18.56 -2.05
N ASN A 449 19.64 -18.96 -2.48
CA ASN A 449 19.86 -20.16 -3.30
C ASN A 449 19.44 -21.47 -2.60
N ASP A 450 19.50 -21.53 -1.27
CA ASP A 450 19.12 -22.69 -0.47
C ASP A 450 17.64 -22.66 -0.03
N LEU A 451 16.85 -21.68 -0.46
CA LEU A 451 15.45 -21.55 -0.06
C LEU A 451 14.61 -22.80 -0.40
N PRO A 452 14.71 -23.39 -1.60
CA PRO A 452 14.01 -24.64 -1.89
C PRO A 452 14.38 -25.78 -0.92
N GLN A 453 15.67 -25.91 -0.57
CA GLN A 453 16.15 -26.93 0.36
C GLN A 453 15.66 -26.64 1.79
N LYS A 454 15.66 -25.38 2.21
CA LYS A 454 15.13 -24.97 3.51
C LYS A 454 13.64 -25.28 3.64
N ILE A 455 12.85 -24.99 2.60
CA ILE A 455 11.43 -25.35 2.57
C ILE A 455 11.26 -26.87 2.57
N PHE A 456 12.08 -27.62 1.84
CA PHE A 456 12.01 -29.08 1.76
C PHE A 456 12.28 -29.76 3.12
N TYR A 457 13.23 -29.24 3.89
CA TYR A 457 13.62 -29.76 5.20
C TYR A 457 12.92 -29.08 6.38
N ASP A 458 11.91 -28.23 6.14
CA ASP A 458 11.23 -27.41 7.15
C ASP A 458 12.21 -26.61 8.03
N LEU A 459 13.31 -26.13 7.45
CA LEU A 459 14.32 -25.34 8.13
C LEU A 459 13.87 -23.87 8.26
N PRO A 460 14.26 -23.17 9.33
CA PRO A 460 13.92 -21.77 9.51
C PRO A 460 14.49 -20.90 8.39
N VAL A 461 13.60 -20.23 7.66
CA VAL A 461 13.95 -19.14 6.75
C VAL A 461 14.13 -17.89 7.62
N HIS A 462 15.36 -17.58 8.01
CA HIS A 462 15.63 -16.43 8.89
C HIS A 462 15.28 -15.10 8.20
N ASN A 463 14.11 -14.55 8.55
CA ASN A 463 13.81 -13.12 8.40
C ASN A 463 14.39 -12.38 9.61
N LYS A 464 15.28 -11.41 9.37
CA LYS A 464 15.97 -10.68 10.45
C LYS A 464 15.16 -9.48 10.99
N HIS A 465 13.87 -9.38 10.71
CA HIS A 465 13.04 -8.22 11.07
C HIS A 465 11.70 -8.61 11.75
N SER A 466 11.75 -9.46 12.77
CA SER A 466 10.83 -9.30 13.90
C SER A 466 11.61 -8.62 15.01
N GLY A 467 11.35 -7.33 15.21
CA GLY A 467 11.97 -6.54 16.26
C GLY A 467 11.88 -7.21 17.62
N GLU A 468 12.90 -6.98 18.42
CA GLU A 468 13.03 -7.35 19.83
C GLU A 468 11.70 -7.22 20.57
N ASN A 469 11.12 -8.36 20.91
CA ASN A 469 10.47 -8.58 22.19
C ASN A 469 11.05 -9.89 22.72
N GLU A 470 12.09 -9.75 23.55
CA GLU A 470 12.56 -10.80 24.44
C GLU A 470 11.41 -11.20 25.38
N GLU A 471 10.62 -12.14 24.89
CA GLU A 471 9.67 -13.06 25.55
C GLU A 471 8.82 -13.79 24.49
N GLY A 472 8.96 -13.43 23.21
CA GLY A 472 8.32 -14.11 22.09
C GLY A 472 9.13 -15.30 21.56
N LYS A 473 8.82 -16.51 22.03
CA LYS A 473 8.90 -17.70 21.16
C LYS A 473 7.86 -17.54 20.04
N ILE A 474 8.18 -16.75 19.03
CA ILE A 474 7.53 -16.88 17.72
C ILE A 474 8.26 -18.05 17.04
N GLU A 475 7.87 -19.25 17.46
CA GLU A 475 7.92 -20.41 16.59
C GLU A 475 7.34 -19.99 15.23
N VAL A 476 7.96 -20.49 14.17
CA VAL A 476 7.44 -20.50 12.81
C VAL A 476 6.13 -21.32 12.80
N LYS A 477 5.06 -20.79 13.42
CA LYS A 477 3.75 -21.46 13.58
C LYS A 477 2.93 -21.48 12.29
N GLN A 478 3.43 -20.86 11.21
CA GLN A 478 2.73 -20.88 9.92
C GLN A 478 3.10 -22.07 9.03
N PHE A 479 4.22 -22.75 9.24
CA PHE A 479 4.45 -24.04 8.56
C PHE A 479 3.62 -25.17 9.22
N GLN A 480 3.41 -25.12 10.54
CA GLN A 480 2.56 -26.11 11.23
C GLN A 480 1.05 -25.91 10.96
N LYS A 481 0.55 -24.67 10.83
CA LYS A 481 -0.89 -24.44 10.53
C LYS A 481 -1.32 -24.88 9.13
N LEU A 482 -0.42 -24.88 8.14
CA LEU A 482 -0.68 -25.47 6.83
C LEU A 482 -0.73 -27.01 6.89
N PHE A 483 -0.08 -27.63 7.88
CA PHE A 483 -0.17 -29.06 8.15
C PHE A 483 -1.38 -29.43 9.03
N ASP A 484 -1.76 -28.62 10.02
CA ASP A 484 -2.92 -28.89 10.90
C ASP A 484 -4.27 -28.72 10.17
N CYS A 485 -4.31 -27.94 9.08
CA CYS A 485 -5.47 -27.92 8.17
C CYS A 485 -5.60 -29.18 7.30
N ARG A 486 -4.59 -30.07 7.24
CA ARG A 486 -4.72 -31.37 6.56
C ARG A 486 -5.50 -32.39 7.39
N GLU A 487 -5.50 -32.28 8.72
CA GLU A 487 -6.23 -33.22 9.58
C GLU A 487 -7.73 -32.90 9.71
N SER A 488 -8.14 -31.64 9.49
CA SER A 488 -9.56 -31.27 9.55
C SER A 488 -10.39 -31.64 8.31
N PHE A 489 -9.74 -32.07 7.22
CA PHE A 489 -10.40 -32.59 6.01
C PHE A 489 -10.31 -34.12 5.86
N SER A 490 -9.77 -34.82 6.85
CA SER A 490 -9.63 -36.27 6.88
C SER A 490 -10.60 -36.90 7.89
N TRP A 491 -11.70 -37.46 7.37
CA TRP A 491 -12.56 -38.49 7.99
C TRP A 491 -13.29 -38.15 9.31
N LYS A 492 -14.53 -37.68 9.19
CA LYS A 492 -15.63 -38.11 10.09
C LYS A 492 -16.92 -38.32 9.31
N ILE A 493 -16.99 -39.48 8.64
CA ILE A 493 -18.24 -40.11 8.24
C ILE A 493 -18.17 -41.58 8.71
N TYR A 494 -19.10 -41.90 9.62
CA TYR A 494 -19.55 -43.19 10.16
C TYR A 494 -18.62 -44.04 11.04
N LEU A 495 -18.96 -44.06 12.34
CA LEU A 495 -19.28 -45.30 13.07
C LEU A 495 -20.37 -44.99 14.11
N HIS A 496 -21.63 -45.19 13.72
CA HIS A 496 -22.71 -45.52 14.64
C HIS A 496 -23.38 -46.80 14.12
N VAL A 497 -23.07 -47.89 14.81
CA VAL A 497 -24.09 -48.83 15.29
C VAL A 497 -24.78 -48.17 16.48
#